data_AF-A0A8T1D423-F1
#
_entry.id   AF-A0A8T1D423-F1
#
_cell.length_a   1.000
_cell.length_b   1.000
_cell.length_c   1.000
_cell.angle_alpha   90.00
_cell.angle_beta   90.00
_cell.angle_gamma   90.00
#
_symmetry.space_group_name_H-M   'P 1'
#
loop_
_entity.id
_entity.type
_entity.pdbx_description
1 polymer ?
#
loop_
_entity_poly.entity_id
_entity_poly.type
_entity_poly.pdbx_seq_one_letter_code
_entity_poly.pdbx_strand_id
1 'polypeptide(L)' 'MAFGLDTGYALNPARDFGPRLFTFFAGWGWKVFTGRSFYFWIPIVGPFVGGLLGAGLYVGLIENFHPRE' A
#
# COMPACT_ATOMS: atom_id res chain seq x y z
N MET A 1 -7.04 -13.83 -9.58
CA MET A 1 -6.31 -12.80 -8.78
C MET A 1 -4.84 -13.19 -8.76
N ALA A 2 -3.93 -12.34 -9.26
CA ALA A 2 -2.50 -12.70 -9.36
C ALA A 2 -1.72 -12.52 -8.04
N PHE A 3 -1.94 -11.42 -7.31
CA PHE A 3 -1.13 -11.04 -6.13
C PHE A 3 -1.97 -10.72 -4.87
N GLY A 4 -3.22 -11.18 -4.80
CA GLY A 4 -4.12 -10.88 -3.69
C GLY A 4 -3.92 -11.76 -2.44
N LEU A 5 -3.39 -12.98 -2.61
CA LEU A 5 -3.37 -13.98 -1.55
C LEU A 5 -2.34 -13.71 -0.45
N ASP A 6 -1.21 -13.09 -0.78
CA ASP A 6 -0.13 -12.86 0.19
C ASP A 6 -0.49 -11.80 1.24
N THR A 7 -1.13 -10.70 0.79
CA THR A 7 -1.32 -9.49 1.61
C THR A 7 -2.71 -8.84 1.50
N GLY A 8 -3.63 -9.41 0.71
CA GLY A 8 -4.96 -8.82 0.52
C GLY A 8 -4.97 -7.57 -0.37
N TYR A 9 -3.94 -7.41 -1.22
CA TYR A 9 -3.80 -6.27 -2.15
C TYR A 9 -3.77 -4.91 -1.42
N ALA A 10 -2.88 -4.80 -0.44
CA ALA A 10 -2.70 -3.63 0.41
C ALA A 10 -1.93 -2.50 -0.30
N LEU A 11 -2.49 -2.00 -1.41
CA LEU A 11 -1.85 -0.99 -2.28
C LEU A 11 -2.21 0.46 -1.94
N ASN A 12 -3.11 0.70 -0.98
CA ASN A 12 -3.56 2.04 -0.64
C ASN A 12 -3.47 2.24 0.88
N PRO A 13 -2.64 3.18 1.36
CA PRO A 13 -2.46 3.44 2.78
C PRO A 13 -3.76 3.79 3.52
N ALA A 14 -4.63 4.62 2.92
CA ALA A 14 -5.90 5.00 3.53
C ALA A 14 -6.88 3.81 3.62
N ARG A 15 -6.85 2.92 2.61
CA ARG A 15 -7.68 1.72 2.54
C ARG A 15 -7.30 0.65 3.57
N ASP A 16 -6.08 0.70 4.10
CA ASP A 16 -5.63 -0.15 5.22
C ASP A 16 -5.78 0.57 6.58
N PHE A 17 -5.15 1.74 6.72
CA PHE A 17 -5.02 2.41 8.01
C PHE A 17 -6.37 2.90 8.57
N GLY A 18 -7.25 3.44 7.72
CA GLY A 18 -8.57 3.93 8.16
C GLY A 18 -9.42 2.83 8.82
N PRO A 19 -9.68 1.70 8.14
CA PRO A 19 -10.37 0.55 8.73
C PRO A 19 -9.66 -0.03 9.96
N ARG A 20 -8.32 -0.01 10.00
CA ARG A 20 -7.54 -0.46 11.16
C ARG A 20 -7.77 0.43 12.38
N LEU A 21 -7.77 1.75 12.20
CA LEU A 21 -8.07 2.70 13.25
C LEU A 21 -9.52 2.59 13.73
N PHE A 22 -10.47 2.41 12.80
CA PHE A 22 -11.86 2.14 13.17
C PHE A 22 -11.99 0.88 14.03
N THR A 23 -11.39 -0.23 13.61
CA THR A 23 -11.46 -1.50 14.36
C THR A 23 -10.77 -1.42 15.72
N PHE A 24 -9.68 -0.65 15.82
CA PHE A 24 -9.05 -0.32 17.11
C PHE A 24 -10.08 0.23 18.10
N PHE A 25 -10.82 1.28 17.71
CA PHE A 25 -11.86 1.91 18.53
C PHE A 25 -13.11 1.04 18.70
N ALA A 26 -13.43 0.19 17.72
CA ALA A 26 -14.57 -0.72 17.77
C ALA A 26 -14.38 -1.91 18.73
N GLY A 27 -13.28 -1.96 19.49
CA GLY A 27 -13.05 -2.98 20.52
C GLY A 27 -12.09 -4.10 20.11
N TRP A 28 -11.47 -4.03 18.93
CA TRP A 28 -10.42 -4.99 18.58
C TRP A 28 -9.12 -4.69 19.35
N GLY A 29 -8.92 -3.44 19.78
CA GLY A 29 -7.78 -3.02 20.59
C GLY A 29 -6.44 -3.12 19.84
N TRP A 30 -5.33 -3.06 20.57
CA TRP A 30 -3.98 -2.94 20.01
C TRP A 30 -3.55 -4.08 19.09
N LYS A 31 -4.22 -5.25 19.13
CA LYS A 31 -3.91 -6.40 18.26
C LYS A 31 -3.98 -6.05 16.77
N VAL A 32 -4.77 -5.03 16.41
CA VAL A 32 -4.86 -4.55 15.03
C VAL A 32 -3.56 -3.90 14.56
N PHE A 33 -2.69 -3.40 15.45
CA PHE A 33 -1.40 -2.82 15.06
C PHE A 33 -0.22 -3.76 15.32
N THR A 34 -0.36 -4.75 16.21
CA THR A 34 0.74 -5.65 16.59
C THR A 34 0.77 -6.98 15.81
N GLY A 35 -0.33 -7.33 15.12
CA GLY A 35 -0.44 -8.57 14.35
C GLY A 35 0.65 -8.75 13.28
N ARG A 36 1.07 -10.00 13.06
CA ARG A 36 2.11 -10.40 12.07
C ARG A 36 3.37 -9.52 12.15
N SER A 37 3.97 -9.44 13.33
CA SER A 37 5.18 -8.64 13.57
C SER A 37 5.01 -7.17 13.17
N PHE A 38 3.95 -6.54 13.67
CA PHE A 38 3.62 -5.14 13.40
C PHE A 38 3.40 -4.83 11.91
N TYR A 39 2.70 -5.72 11.18
CA TYR A 39 2.49 -5.59 9.73
C TYR A 39 1.84 -4.27 9.27
N PHE A 40 1.16 -3.54 10.15
CA PHE A 40 0.37 -2.33 9.82
C PHE A 40 1.15 -1.24 9.05
N TRP A 41 2.47 -1.15 9.23
CA TRP A 41 3.28 -0.12 8.56
C TRP A 41 3.59 -0.48 7.09
N ILE A 42 3.56 -1.77 6.74
CA ILE A 42 3.89 -2.25 5.38
C ILE A 42 2.88 -1.73 4.34
N PRO A 43 1.56 -1.85 4.55
CA PRO A 43 0.53 -1.22 3.71
C PRO A 43 0.60 0.31 3.60
N ILE A 44 1.44 0.97 4.41
CA ILE A 44 1.64 2.42 4.37
C ILE A 44 2.89 2.72 3.55
N VAL A 45 4.05 2.21 3.97
CA VAL A 45 5.35 2.51 3.35
C VAL A 45 5.49 1.84 1.99
N GLY A 46 5.04 0.58 1.87
CA GLY A 46 5.14 -0.20 0.64
C GLY A 46 4.51 0.51 -0.56
N PRO A 47 3.24 0.96 -0.47
CA PRO A 47 2.62 1.73 -1.55
C PRO A 47 3.28 3.06 -1.89
N PHE A 48 3.81 3.80 -0.91
CA PHE A 48 4.54 5.03 -1.22
C PHE A 48 5.83 4.75 -2.00
N VAL A 49 6.62 3.77 -1.57
CA VAL A 49 7.83 3.36 -2.27
C VAL A 49 7.49 2.82 -3.66
N GLY A 50 6.53 1.89 -3.75
CA GLY A 50 6.12 1.29 -5.02
C GLY A 50 5.49 2.29 -5.99
N GLY A 51 4.68 3.22 -5.50
CA GLY A 51 4.06 4.27 -6.30
C GLY A 51 5.09 5.23 -6.89
N LEU A 52 6.08 5.67 -6.09
CA LEU A 52 7.18 6.51 -6.57
C LEU A 52 8.06 5.78 -7.59
N LEU A 53 8.43 4.53 -7.32
CA LEU A 53 9.21 3.73 -8.26
C LEU A 53 8.44 3.45 -9.54
N GLY A 54 7.16 3.09 -9.46
CA GLY A 54 6.31 2.85 -10.62
C GLY A 54 6.13 4.08 -11.49
N ALA A 55 5.88 5.25 -10.87
CA ALA A 55 5.82 6.51 -11.59
C ALA A 55 7.17 6.85 -12.24
N GLY A 56 8.28 6.72 -11.51
CA GLY A 56 9.62 6.97 -12.06
C GLY A 56 9.97 6.04 -13.23
N LEU A 57 9.59 4.76 -13.16
CA LEU A 57 9.75 3.81 -14.26
C LEU A 57 8.89 4.19 -15.47
N TYR A 58 7.65 4.63 -15.25
CA TYR A 58 6.79 5.10 -16.35
C TYR A 58 7.40 6.31 -17.06
N VAL A 59 7.83 7.33 -16.31
CA VAL A 59 8.48 8.52 -16.88
C VAL A 59 9.74 8.10 -17.65
N GLY A 60 10.59 7.30 -17.01
CA GLY A 60 11.89 6.90 -17.55
C GLY A 60 11.84 6.01 -18.78
N LEU A 61 10.89 5.06 -18.81
CA LEU A 61 10.84 4.01 -19.84
C LEU A 61 9.77 4.23 -20.90
N ILE A 62 8.73 5.02 -20.60
CA ILE A 62 7.60 5.22 -21.50
C ILE A 62 7.49 6.68 -21.91
N GLU A 63 7.28 7.60 -20.95
CA GLU A 63 7.00 9.00 -21.25
C GLU A 63 8.13 9.69 -22.02
N ASN A 64 9.38 9.45 -21.62
CA ASN A 64 10.55 10.02 -22.30
C ASN A 64 10.71 9.57 -23.76
N PHE A 65 10.10 8.45 -24.13
CA PHE A 65 10.13 7.90 -25.49
C PHE A 65 8.80 8.07 -26.23
N HIS A 66 7.81 8.71 -25.59
CA HIS A 66 6.52 8.97 -26.21
C HIS A 66 6.65 10.18 -27.17
N PRO A 67 6.21 10.06 -28.44
CA PRO A 67 6.22 11.19 -29.38
C PRO A 67 5.44 12.37 -28.80
N ARG A 68 6.04 13.55 -28.82
CA ARG A 68 5.37 14.81 -28.48
C ARG A 68 4.87 15.41 -29.78
N GLU A 69 3.61 15.16 -30.10
CA GLU A 69 2.88 15.97 -31.09
C GLU A 69 2.52 17.33 -30.48
#